data_AF-Q0UDX6-F1
#
_entry.id   AF-Q0UDX6-F1
#
_cell.length_a   1.000
_cell.length_b   1.000
_cell.length_c   1.000
_cell.angle_alpha   90.00
_cell.angle_beta   90.00
_cell.angle_gamma   90.00
#
_symmetry.space_group_name_H-M   'P 1'
#
loop_
_entity.id
_entity.type
_entity.pdbx_description
1 polymer ?
#
loop_
_entity_poly.entity_id
_entity_poly.type
_entity_poly.pdbx_seq_one_letter_code
_entity_poly.pdbx_strand_id
1 'polypeptide(L)'
;MSQPPNSPGEQQANASAFAQWQSLKDSGHFKPATSISLHSLSPASVPLLAPQLAPTSQNNIPQSTYGPFPGAHGYAPQPQILLTPDSITRDMLASRVQTLLRLALPEFNISQNVMLSMSLVSRIIHLGQNGALGPHGIQKLDEIFIVIGHDGLKKYMALAVMAPVSLCVLLKGTSEDLEGKEPLVDRKSMEWLRQGFHNVAVDEYNRLQRSMQVPARR
;
A
#
# COMPACT_ATOMS: atom_id res chain seq x y z
N MET A 1 -20.24 19.43 36.07
CA MET A 1 -19.54 19.47 34.77
C MET A 1 -20.32 18.59 33.82
N SER A 2 -21.17 19.21 33.00
CA SER A 2 -22.09 18.52 32.10
C SER A 2 -21.44 18.40 30.72
N GLN A 3 -21.33 17.18 30.19
CA GLN A 3 -20.89 16.93 28.82
C GLN A 3 -21.88 17.53 27.82
N PRO A 4 -21.43 18.12 26.70
CA PRO A 4 -22.34 18.56 25.65
C PRO A 4 -22.92 17.33 24.92
N PRO A 5 -24.20 17.37 24.49
CA PRO A 5 -24.84 16.28 23.77
C PRO A 5 -24.27 16.15 22.35
N ASN A 6 -23.97 14.90 21.96
CA ASN A 6 -23.59 14.53 20.60
C ASN A 6 -24.67 15.01 19.61
N SER A 7 -24.23 15.79 18.63
CA SER A 7 -25.11 16.36 17.61
C SER A 7 -25.62 15.24 16.68
N PRO A 8 -26.94 15.09 16.46
CA PRO A 8 -27.52 14.02 15.65
C PRO A 8 -27.09 14.03 14.17
N GLY A 9 -26.48 15.13 13.69
CA GLY A 9 -25.98 15.25 12.32
C GLY A 9 -24.74 14.39 12.00
N GLU A 10 -23.86 14.13 12.98
CA GLU A 10 -22.62 13.38 12.73
C GLU A 10 -22.87 11.88 12.56
N GLN A 11 -23.86 11.32 13.26
CA GLN A 11 -24.23 9.92 13.10
C GLN A 11 -24.85 9.65 11.73
N GLN A 12 -25.60 10.62 11.20
CA GLN A 12 -26.27 10.51 9.91
C GLN A 12 -25.28 10.67 8.74
N ALA A 13 -24.26 11.52 8.89
CA ALA A 13 -23.15 11.64 7.93
C ALA A 13 -22.24 10.40 7.89
N ASN A 14 -22.03 9.74 9.04
CA ASN A 14 -21.26 8.50 9.10
C ASN A 14 -22.02 7.31 8.47
N ALA A 15 -23.34 7.23 8.68
CA ALA A 15 -24.18 6.19 8.07
C ALA A 15 -24.27 6.35 6.55
N SER A 16 -24.39 7.58 6.05
CA SER A 16 -24.46 7.86 4.60
C SER A 16 -23.12 7.60 3.90
N ALA A 17 -21.99 7.90 4.54
CA ALA A 17 -20.66 7.57 4.00
C ALA A 17 -20.43 6.04 3.93
N PHE A 18 -20.87 5.29 4.93
CA PHE A 18 -20.80 3.82 4.92
C PHE A 18 -21.69 3.22 3.82
N ALA A 19 -22.91 3.72 3.67
CA ALA A 19 -23.82 3.29 2.61
C ALA A 19 -23.28 3.61 1.20
N GLN A 20 -22.62 4.76 1.04
CA GLN A 20 -21.98 5.14 -0.22
C GLN A 20 -20.78 4.24 -0.55
N TRP A 21 -19.99 3.86 0.45
CA TRP A 21 -18.91 2.90 0.28
C TRP A 21 -19.43 1.51 -0.12
N GLN A 22 -20.51 1.04 0.52
CA GLN A 22 -21.13 -0.24 0.19
C GLN A 22 -21.64 -0.25 -1.26
N SER A 23 -22.30 0.84 -1.70
CA SER A 23 -22.79 1.00 -3.07
C SER A 23 -21.65 1.01 -4.12
N LEU A 24 -20.50 1.60 -3.80
CA LEU A 24 -19.32 1.57 -4.67
C LEU A 24 -18.68 0.18 -4.76
N LYS A 25 -18.76 -0.62 -3.69
CA LYS A 25 -18.33 -2.02 -3.68
C LYS A 25 -19.25 -2.90 -4.54
N ASP A 26 -20.56 -2.72 -4.40
CA ASP A 26 -21.57 -3.54 -5.09
C ASP A 26 -21.73 -3.20 -6.58
N SER A 27 -21.44 -1.95 -6.97
CA SER A 27 -21.49 -1.50 -8.37
C SER A 27 -20.32 -1.99 -9.24
N GLY A 28 -19.47 -2.88 -8.74
CA GLY A 28 -18.37 -3.46 -9.52
C GLY A 28 -17.29 -2.46 -9.94
N HIS A 29 -17.28 -1.25 -9.36
CA HIS A 29 -16.22 -0.26 -9.56
C HIS A 29 -14.87 -0.73 -8.99
N PHE A 30 -14.90 -1.69 -8.08
CA PHE A 30 -13.73 -2.42 -7.60
C PHE A 30 -13.62 -3.75 -8.33
N LYS A 31 -12.73 -3.81 -9.32
CA LYS A 31 -12.34 -5.08 -9.93
C LYS A 31 -11.71 -5.98 -8.84
N PRO A 32 -12.11 -7.25 -8.71
CA PRO A 32 -11.45 -8.18 -7.81
C PRO A 32 -9.97 -8.30 -8.18
N ALA A 33 -9.14 -8.46 -7.15
CA ALA A 33 -7.70 -8.49 -7.26
C ALA A 33 -7.22 -9.61 -8.20
N THR A 34 -6.64 -9.23 -9.34
CA THR A 34 -5.68 -10.09 -10.01
C THR A 34 -4.43 -10.10 -9.13
N SER A 35 -4.19 -11.24 -8.47
CA SER A 35 -2.96 -11.45 -7.70
C SER A 35 -1.75 -11.22 -8.62
N ILE A 36 -0.76 -10.48 -8.16
CA ILE A 36 0.52 -10.33 -8.86
C ILE A 36 1.40 -11.49 -8.41
N SER A 37 1.53 -12.52 -9.24
CA SER A 37 2.52 -13.58 -9.02
C SER A 37 3.90 -13.04 -9.39
N LEU A 38 4.83 -12.97 -8.44
CA LEU A 38 6.22 -12.52 -8.61
C LEU A 38 7.21 -13.67 -8.86
N HIS A 39 6.76 -14.84 -9.29
CA HIS A 39 7.61 -15.99 -9.58
C HIS A 39 7.77 -16.22 -11.09
N SER A 40 8.62 -15.43 -11.74
CA SER A 40 9.20 -15.83 -13.05
C SER A 40 10.48 -15.08 -13.37
N LEU A 41 11.50 -15.18 -12.53
CA LEU A 41 12.88 -14.93 -12.94
C LEU A 41 13.75 -16.10 -12.48
N SER A 42 13.83 -17.12 -13.35
CA SER A 42 14.94 -18.06 -13.32
C SER A 42 16.24 -17.31 -13.64
N PRO A 43 17.37 -17.68 -13.03
CA PRO A 43 18.65 -17.03 -13.28
C PRO A 43 19.17 -17.41 -14.66
N ALA A 44 19.30 -16.43 -15.55
CA ALA A 44 20.07 -16.58 -16.78
C ALA A 44 21.54 -16.79 -16.38
N SER A 45 21.96 -18.05 -16.39
CA SER A 45 23.34 -18.46 -16.21
C SER A 45 24.13 -18.15 -17.49
N VAL A 46 25.30 -17.56 -17.30
CA VAL A 46 26.28 -17.22 -18.34
C VAL A 46 26.75 -18.50 -19.06
N PRO A 47 26.78 -18.59 -20.40
CA PRO A 47 27.34 -19.76 -21.08
C PRO A 47 28.87 -19.63 -21.20
N LEU A 48 29.60 -20.53 -20.53
CA LEU A 48 31.02 -20.78 -20.76
C LEU A 48 31.16 -22.19 -21.39
N LEU A 49 31.80 -22.23 -22.56
CA LEU A 49 32.37 -23.37 -23.33
C LEU A 49 31.95 -24.83 -22.98
N ALA A 50 31.43 -25.53 -23.99
CA ALA A 50 31.34 -27.00 -24.06
C ALA A 50 32.74 -27.66 -24.20
N PRO A 51 32.90 -28.98 -23.94
CA PRO A 51 32.53 -30.00 -24.95
C PRO A 51 31.78 -31.25 -24.43
N GLN A 52 31.12 -31.92 -25.39
CA GLN A 52 30.24 -33.09 -25.32
C GLN A 52 30.81 -34.35 -24.65
N LEU A 53 29.93 -35.13 -24.00
CA LEU A 53 29.93 -36.60 -23.98
C LEU A 53 28.46 -37.12 -23.96
N ALA A 54 28.23 -38.26 -24.62
CA ALA A 54 26.96 -38.80 -25.13
C ALA A 54 25.90 -39.25 -24.08
N PRO A 55 24.62 -39.44 -24.49
CA PRO A 55 23.52 -39.85 -23.61
C PRO A 55 23.31 -41.38 -23.61
N THR A 56 23.07 -41.96 -22.44
CA THR A 56 22.57 -43.34 -22.30
C THR A 56 21.37 -43.43 -21.35
N SER A 57 20.34 -44.12 -21.85
CA SER A 57 19.29 -44.86 -21.12
C SER A 57 18.15 -44.03 -20.53
N GLN A 58 17.05 -43.88 -21.27
CA GLN A 58 15.84 -44.74 -21.18
C GLN A 58 15.21 -44.75 -19.78
N ASN A 59 14.12 -44.00 -19.63
CA ASN A 59 12.97 -44.54 -18.91
C ASN A 59 11.68 -44.20 -19.65
N ASN A 60 11.10 -45.26 -20.22
CA ASN A 60 9.84 -45.32 -20.93
C ASN A 60 8.68 -44.91 -20.01
N ILE A 61 7.85 -43.95 -20.43
CA ILE A 61 6.45 -43.89 -20.01
C ILE A 61 5.62 -43.89 -21.32
N PRO A 62 4.67 -44.83 -21.48
CA PRO A 62 3.98 -45.05 -22.74
C PRO A 62 3.14 -43.85 -23.16
N GLN A 63 3.34 -43.39 -24.41
CA GLN A 63 2.43 -42.46 -25.08
C GLN A 63 1.08 -43.14 -25.30
N SER A 64 0.03 -42.58 -24.71
CA SER A 64 -1.34 -42.99 -25.01
C SER A 64 -1.78 -42.34 -26.33
N THR A 65 -1.90 -43.17 -27.35
CA THR A 65 -2.35 -42.86 -28.71
C THR A 65 -3.88 -42.84 -28.75
N TYR A 66 -4.50 -41.66 -28.65
CA TYR A 66 -5.80 -41.37 -29.26
C TYR A 66 -5.78 -39.94 -29.80
N GLY A 67 -6.16 -39.79 -31.07
CA GLY A 67 -6.09 -38.53 -31.84
C GLY A 67 -7.10 -37.45 -31.42
N PRO A 68 -7.09 -36.30 -32.12
CA PRO A 68 -7.76 -35.08 -31.68
C PRO A 68 -9.27 -35.11 -31.99
N PHE A 69 -10.10 -34.88 -30.98
CA PHE A 69 -11.51 -34.52 -31.16
C PHE A 69 -11.63 -32.98 -31.21
N PRO A 70 -12.12 -32.39 -32.32
CA PRO A 70 -12.34 -30.96 -32.40
C PRO A 70 -13.70 -30.62 -31.78
N GLY A 71 -13.69 -29.86 -30.68
CA GLY A 71 -14.88 -29.21 -30.15
C GLY A 71 -15.30 -29.67 -28.76
N ALA A 72 -14.64 -29.12 -27.75
CA ALA A 72 -15.28 -28.66 -26.52
C ALA A 72 -14.24 -27.86 -25.76
N HIS A 73 -14.47 -26.54 -25.69
CA HIS A 73 -13.64 -25.60 -24.95
C HIS A 73 -13.49 -26.07 -23.50
N GLY A 74 -12.34 -26.67 -23.20
CA GLY A 74 -11.88 -26.85 -21.84
C GLY A 74 -11.72 -25.48 -21.23
N TYR A 75 -12.62 -25.11 -20.32
CA TYR A 75 -12.31 -24.15 -19.29
C TYR A 75 -11.12 -24.73 -18.53
N ALA A 76 -9.91 -24.34 -18.92
CA ALA A 76 -8.76 -24.53 -18.05
C ALA A 76 -9.14 -23.88 -16.72
N PRO A 77 -9.21 -24.62 -15.60
CA PRO A 77 -9.42 -23.99 -14.31
C PRO A 77 -8.30 -22.96 -14.17
N GLN A 78 -8.68 -21.68 -14.11
CA GLN A 78 -7.73 -20.65 -13.74
C GLN A 78 -7.05 -21.13 -12.45
N PRO A 79 -5.71 -21.12 -12.38
CA PRO A 79 -5.05 -21.46 -11.13
C PRO A 79 -5.65 -20.53 -10.08
N GLN A 80 -6.39 -21.10 -9.14
CA GLN A 80 -6.73 -20.40 -7.91
C GLN A 80 -5.38 -20.10 -7.28
N ILE A 81 -4.91 -18.86 -7.42
CA ILE A 81 -3.68 -18.43 -6.79
C ILE A 81 -4.02 -18.45 -5.31
N LEU A 82 -3.70 -19.58 -4.69
CA LEU A 82 -3.79 -19.81 -3.28
C LEU A 82 -2.86 -18.75 -2.67
N LEU A 83 -3.45 -17.65 -2.21
CA LEU A 83 -2.72 -16.60 -1.49
C LEU A 83 -1.91 -17.32 -0.42
N THR A 84 -0.59 -17.31 -0.55
CA THR A 84 0.27 -17.84 0.49
C THR A 84 -0.08 -17.07 1.77
N PRO A 85 -0.29 -17.75 2.91
CA PRO A 85 -0.69 -17.11 4.17
C PRO A 85 0.29 -16.02 4.62
N ASP A 86 1.50 -15.98 4.05
CA ASP A 86 2.53 -14.97 4.31
C ASP A 86 2.50 -13.78 3.32
N SER A 87 1.53 -13.69 2.42
CA SER A 87 1.45 -12.59 1.44
C SER A 87 0.77 -11.33 2.03
N ILE A 88 1.47 -10.19 1.97
CA ILE A 88 0.91 -8.90 2.40
C ILE A 88 -0.16 -8.45 1.41
N THR A 89 -1.40 -8.35 1.88
CA THR A 89 -2.52 -7.90 1.06
C THR A 89 -2.67 -6.37 1.09
N ARG A 90 -3.39 -5.83 0.10
CA ARG A 90 -3.76 -4.41 0.06
C ARG A 90 -4.52 -3.97 1.32
N ASP A 91 -5.39 -4.83 1.84
CA ASP A 91 -6.19 -4.54 3.02
C ASP A 91 -5.33 -4.48 4.29
N MET A 92 -4.31 -5.35 4.39
CA MET A 92 -3.33 -5.29 5.47
C MET A 92 -2.52 -3.98 5.44
N LEU A 93 -2.09 -3.56 4.25
CA LEU A 93 -1.42 -2.26 4.06
C LEU A 93 -2.35 -1.09 4.46
N ALA A 94 -3.60 -1.13 4.02
CA ALA A 94 -4.59 -0.11 4.36
C ALA A 94 -4.84 -0.03 5.86
N SER A 95 -5.04 -1.17 6.52
CA SER A 95 -5.22 -1.23 7.98
C SER A 95 -4.02 -0.68 8.72
N ARG A 96 -2.79 -1.04 8.30
CA ARG A 96 -1.56 -0.51 8.90
C ARG A 96 -1.44 1.00 8.73
N VAL A 97 -1.60 1.51 7.51
CA VAL A 97 -1.51 2.95 7.22
C VAL A 97 -2.60 3.73 7.97
N GLN A 98 -3.84 3.24 7.99
CA GLN A 98 -4.93 3.87 8.74
C GLN A 98 -4.63 3.95 10.22
N THR A 99 -4.09 2.87 10.81
CA THR A 99 -3.71 2.82 12.22
C THR A 99 -2.66 3.89 12.53
N LEU A 100 -1.60 3.96 11.73
CA LEU A 100 -0.55 4.97 11.89
C LEU A 100 -1.08 6.40 11.71
N LEU A 101 -1.94 6.63 10.72
CA LEU A 101 -2.55 7.94 10.50
C LEU A 101 -3.48 8.32 11.66
N ARG A 102 -4.26 7.41 12.23
CA ARG A 102 -5.12 7.72 13.40
C ARG A 102 -4.29 8.07 14.63
N LEU A 103 -3.19 7.36 14.84
CA LEU A 103 -2.27 7.64 15.95
C LEU A 103 -1.58 9.00 15.76
N ALA A 104 -1.14 9.32 14.55
CA ALA A 104 -0.47 10.59 14.26
C ALA A 104 -1.44 11.77 14.10
N LEU A 105 -2.69 11.55 13.67
CA LEU A 105 -3.69 12.56 13.32
C LEU A 105 -5.04 12.20 13.98
N PRO A 106 -5.23 12.54 15.26
CA PRO A 106 -6.40 12.12 16.03
C PRO A 106 -7.65 12.93 15.65
N GLU A 107 -7.45 14.10 15.06
CA GLU A 107 -8.50 15.02 14.60
C GLU A 107 -9.06 14.65 13.22
N PHE A 108 -8.42 13.73 12.51
CA PHE A 108 -8.92 13.28 11.21
C PHE A 108 -10.18 12.45 11.39
N ASN A 109 -11.23 12.81 10.66
CA ASN A 109 -12.43 12.00 10.61
C ASN A 109 -12.20 10.72 9.81
N ILE A 110 -13.17 9.79 9.88
CA ILE A 110 -13.05 8.47 9.25
C ILE A 110 -12.86 8.60 7.73
N SER A 111 -13.59 9.48 7.06
CA SER A 111 -13.53 9.63 5.60
C SER A 111 -12.19 10.18 5.12
N GLN A 112 -11.64 11.19 5.80
CA GLN A 112 -10.30 11.73 5.53
C GLN A 112 -9.23 10.64 5.68
N ASN A 113 -9.31 9.87 6.76
CA ASN A 113 -8.35 8.81 7.05
C ASN A 113 -8.41 7.69 6.00
N VAL A 114 -9.62 7.24 5.63
CA VAL A 114 -9.82 6.21 4.60
C VAL A 114 -9.32 6.69 3.24
N MET A 115 -9.65 7.93 2.84
CA MET A 115 -9.23 8.46 1.54
C MET A 115 -7.72 8.62 1.45
N LEU A 116 -7.10 9.24 2.46
CA LEU A 116 -5.66 9.45 2.49
C LEU A 116 -4.90 8.12 2.56
N SER A 117 -5.35 7.17 3.40
CA SER A 117 -4.73 5.85 3.48
C SER A 117 -4.80 5.08 2.16
N MET A 118 -5.93 5.09 1.45
CA MET A 118 -6.05 4.40 0.17
C MET A 118 -5.14 5.01 -0.92
N SER A 119 -4.98 6.34 -0.92
CA SER A 119 -4.01 7.02 -1.78
C SER A 119 -2.58 6.57 -1.47
N LEU A 120 -2.19 6.60 -0.19
CA LEU A 120 -0.85 6.21 0.25
C LEU A 120 -0.56 4.74 -0.01
N VAL A 121 -1.52 3.83 0.21
CA VAL A 121 -1.39 2.40 -0.14
C VAL A 121 -1.17 2.23 -1.64
N SER A 122 -1.91 2.96 -2.46
CA SER A 122 -1.73 2.91 -3.91
C SER A 122 -0.34 3.40 -4.32
N ARG A 123 0.20 4.41 -3.63
CA ARG A 123 1.58 4.86 -3.79
C ARG A 123 2.60 3.80 -3.38
N ILE A 124 2.38 3.11 -2.26
CA ILE A 124 3.24 2.00 -1.80
C ILE A 124 3.28 0.88 -2.86
N ILE A 125 2.12 0.46 -3.34
CA ILE A 125 2.01 -0.57 -4.38
C ILE A 125 2.76 -0.13 -5.64
N HIS A 126 2.59 1.12 -6.05
CA HIS A 126 3.28 1.67 -7.22
C HIS A 126 4.81 1.71 -7.04
N LEU A 127 5.30 2.07 -5.84
CA LEU A 127 6.73 2.02 -5.52
C LEU A 127 7.27 0.58 -5.58
N GLY A 128 6.51 -0.40 -5.09
CA GLY A 128 6.86 -1.81 -5.20
C GLY A 128 6.92 -2.29 -6.65
N GLN A 129 5.91 -1.94 -7.46
CA GLN A 129 5.85 -2.30 -8.88
C GLN A 129 6.99 -1.69 -9.70
N ASN A 130 7.44 -0.49 -9.34
CA ASN A 130 8.56 0.18 -10.00
C ASN A 130 9.94 -0.26 -9.47
N GLY A 131 9.99 -1.24 -8.55
CA GLY A 131 11.24 -1.73 -7.95
C GLY A 131 11.89 -0.77 -6.94
N ALA A 132 11.24 0.33 -6.56
CA ALA A 132 11.79 1.30 -5.61
C ALA A 132 11.90 0.74 -4.18
N LEU A 133 11.12 -0.30 -3.85
CA LEU A 133 11.19 -1.01 -2.58
C LEU A 133 12.21 -2.16 -2.59
N GLY A 134 12.99 -2.28 -3.67
CA GLY A 134 13.97 -3.35 -3.85
C GLY A 134 13.35 -4.68 -4.29
N PRO A 135 14.19 -5.71 -4.50
CA PRO A 135 13.78 -6.98 -5.09
C PRO A 135 12.82 -7.79 -4.21
N HIS A 136 12.84 -7.54 -2.90
CA HIS A 136 11.98 -8.22 -1.93
C HIS A 136 10.74 -7.42 -1.57
N GLY A 137 10.62 -6.16 -2.04
CA GLY A 137 9.53 -5.26 -1.66
C GLY A 137 9.38 -5.10 -0.14
N ILE A 138 8.14 -4.99 0.31
CA ILE A 138 7.78 -4.99 1.73
C ILE A 138 7.65 -6.43 2.19
N GLN A 139 8.46 -6.84 3.16
CA GLN A 139 8.39 -8.17 3.77
C GLN A 139 7.52 -8.18 5.02
N LYS A 140 7.43 -7.05 5.74
CA LYS A 140 6.69 -6.95 7.00
C LYS A 140 5.89 -5.64 7.07
N LEU A 141 4.70 -5.69 7.66
CA LEU A 141 3.89 -4.48 7.87
C LEU A 141 4.58 -3.44 8.77
N ASP A 142 5.46 -3.87 9.66
CA ASP A 142 6.24 -2.99 10.53
C ASP A 142 7.27 -2.15 9.78
N GLU A 143 7.58 -2.50 8.53
CA GLU A 143 8.40 -1.67 7.65
C GLU A 143 7.68 -0.39 7.21
N ILE A 144 6.37 -0.29 7.50
CA ILE A 144 5.59 0.94 7.38
C ILE A 144 5.44 1.54 8.77
N PHE A 145 5.98 2.75 8.96
CA PHE A 145 6.03 3.40 10.26
C PHE A 145 6.05 4.92 10.13
N ILE A 146 5.78 5.58 11.26
CA ILE A 146 5.99 7.02 11.41
C ILE A 146 7.43 7.23 11.89
N VAL A 147 8.16 8.08 11.18
CA VAL A 147 9.53 8.48 11.51
C VAL A 147 9.56 9.92 11.96
N ILE A 148 10.45 10.22 12.90
CA ILE A 148 10.85 11.58 13.24
C ILE A 148 12.30 11.72 12.84
N GLY A 149 12.60 12.74 12.05
CA GLY A 149 13.93 12.92 11.49
C GLY A 149 14.34 14.37 11.38
N HIS A 150 15.56 14.55 10.91
CA HIS A 150 16.24 15.84 10.78
C HIS A 150 16.62 16.08 9.32
N ASP A 151 16.41 17.30 8.84
CA ASP A 151 16.77 17.76 7.51
C ASP A 151 17.46 19.12 7.65
N GLY A 152 18.78 19.07 7.85
CA GLY A 152 19.56 20.22 8.30
C GLY A 152 19.10 20.70 9.68
N LEU A 153 18.67 21.96 9.75
CA LEU A 153 18.13 22.57 10.98
C LEU A 153 16.64 22.28 11.20
N LYS A 154 15.94 21.77 10.19
CA LYS A 154 14.51 21.46 10.28
C LYS A 154 14.32 20.06 10.85
N LYS A 155 13.31 19.90 11.68
CA LYS A 155 12.86 18.56 12.11
C LYS A 155 11.57 18.22 11.40
N TYR A 156 11.30 16.95 11.19
CA TYR A 156 10.12 16.49 10.49
C TYR A 156 9.52 15.25 11.12
N MET A 157 8.21 15.10 10.94
CA MET A 157 7.50 13.84 11.12
C MET A 157 7.03 13.35 9.75
N ALA A 158 7.21 12.07 9.47
CA ALA A 158 6.84 11.50 8.18
C ALA A 158 6.28 10.08 8.30
N LEU A 159 5.35 9.74 7.41
CA LEU A 159 4.99 8.35 7.15
C LEU A 159 5.94 7.80 6.08
N ALA A 160 6.59 6.69 6.37
CA ALA A 160 7.59 6.11 5.49
C ALA A 160 7.50 4.58 5.41
N VAL A 161 8.16 4.05 4.39
CA VAL A 161 8.37 2.62 4.17
C VAL A 161 9.87 2.35 4.10
N MET A 162 10.33 1.33 4.82
CA MET A 162 11.71 0.87 4.71
C MET A 162 11.93 0.21 3.34
N ALA A 163 12.98 0.62 2.64
CA ALA A 163 13.50 -0.08 1.47
C ALA A 163 14.98 -0.42 1.69
N PRO A 164 15.54 -1.41 0.97
CA PRO A 164 16.88 -1.93 1.23
C PRO A 164 18.01 -0.88 1.17
N VAL A 165 17.82 0.16 0.36
CA VAL A 165 18.85 1.19 0.12
C VAL A 165 18.52 2.52 0.80
N SER A 166 17.23 2.83 0.98
CA SER A 166 16.81 4.14 1.48
C SER A 166 15.43 4.10 2.10
N LEU A 167 15.14 5.04 3.00
CA LEU A 167 13.80 5.25 3.51
C LEU A 167 12.91 5.93 2.45
N CYS A 168 11.84 5.28 2.04
CA CYS A 168 10.87 5.86 1.10
C CYS A 168 9.81 6.65 1.87
N VAL A 169 9.91 7.98 1.82
CA VAL A 169 8.97 8.87 2.50
C VAL A 169 7.70 9.05 1.66
N LEU A 170 6.55 8.71 2.23
CA LEU A 170 5.24 8.81 1.58
C LEU A 170 4.56 10.16 1.82
N LEU A 171 4.68 10.67 3.05
CA LEU A 171 4.09 11.93 3.50
C LEU A 171 5.03 12.55 4.54
N LYS A 172 5.43 13.82 4.39
CA LYS A 172 6.41 14.50 5.25
C LYS A 172 5.87 15.87 5.67
N GLY A 173 5.77 16.09 6.98
CA GLY A 173 5.51 17.40 7.56
C GLY A 173 6.74 17.93 8.28
N THR A 174 7.19 19.13 7.90
CA THR A 174 8.32 19.80 8.55
C THR A 174 7.83 20.83 9.56
N SER A 175 8.57 21.02 10.64
CA SER A 175 8.45 22.21 11.50
C SER A 175 9.78 22.96 11.52
N GLU A 176 9.71 24.27 11.31
CA GLU A 176 10.88 25.17 11.29
C GLU A 176 11.20 25.73 12.68
N ASP A 177 10.29 25.62 13.65
CA ASP A 177 10.35 26.37 14.91
C ASP A 177 10.58 25.45 16.12
N LEU A 178 11.70 24.76 16.10
CA LEU A 178 12.12 23.85 17.16
C LEU A 178 13.49 24.27 17.67
N GLU A 179 13.53 25.42 18.37
CA GLU A 179 14.66 26.13 19.02
C GLU A 179 15.76 25.23 19.65
N GLY A 180 16.41 24.38 18.88
CA GLY A 180 17.28 23.31 19.38
C GLY A 180 16.59 22.18 20.17
N LYS A 181 15.28 22.24 20.43
CA LYS A 181 14.58 21.26 21.29
C LYS A 181 14.36 19.91 20.60
N GLU A 182 14.72 18.83 21.28
CA GLU A 182 14.59 17.47 20.74
C GLU A 182 13.13 16.97 20.82
N PRO A 183 12.46 16.65 19.71
CA PRO A 183 11.04 16.30 19.69
C PRO A 183 10.71 15.01 20.43
N LEU A 184 11.68 14.09 20.54
CA LEU A 184 11.51 12.84 21.27
C LEU A 184 11.55 13.03 22.79
N VAL A 185 12.08 14.17 23.26
CA VAL A 185 12.21 14.50 24.69
C VAL A 185 11.18 15.55 25.11
N ASP A 186 10.97 16.57 24.28
CA ASP A 186 10.04 17.66 24.56
C ASP A 186 8.66 17.43 23.92
N ARG A 187 7.65 17.26 24.77
CA ARG A 187 6.26 17.07 24.34
C ARG A 187 5.74 18.23 23.50
N LYS A 188 6.15 19.46 23.79
CA LYS A 188 5.69 20.63 23.02
C LYS A 188 6.24 20.55 21.59
N SER A 189 7.54 20.29 21.46
CA SER A 189 8.22 20.07 20.17
C SER A 189 7.59 18.94 19.35
N MET A 190 7.20 17.84 19.99
CA MET A 190 6.46 16.76 19.34
C MET A 190 5.12 17.23 18.78
N GLU A 191 4.38 18.06 19.53
CA GLU A 191 3.10 18.60 19.07
C GLU A 191 3.27 19.53 17.86
N TRP A 192 4.31 20.36 17.83
CA TRP A 192 4.62 21.19 16.65
C TRP A 192 4.92 20.36 15.40
N LEU A 193 5.68 19.26 15.56
CA LEU A 193 5.90 18.33 14.45
C LEU A 193 4.62 17.65 13.99
N ARG A 194 3.79 17.23 14.94
CA ARG A 194 2.50 16.63 14.66
C ARG A 194 1.60 17.59 13.89
N GLN A 195 1.59 18.88 14.28
CA GLN A 195 0.87 19.92 13.56
C GLN A 195 1.40 20.12 12.15
N GLY A 196 2.73 20.15 11.97
CA GLY A 196 3.35 20.22 10.64
C GLY A 196 2.94 19.03 9.76
N PHE A 197 2.91 17.83 10.33
CA PHE A 197 2.43 16.62 9.65
C PHE A 197 0.93 16.69 9.33
N HIS A 198 0.11 17.20 10.25
CA HIS A 198 -1.31 17.42 10.05
C HIS A 198 -1.59 18.36 8.88
N ASN A 199 -0.91 19.51 8.82
CA ASN A 199 -1.12 20.49 7.76
C ASN A 199 -0.86 19.88 6.37
N VAL A 200 0.24 19.12 6.23
CA VAL A 200 0.55 18.44 4.98
C VAL A 200 -0.45 17.33 4.65
N ALA A 201 -0.95 16.60 5.66
CA ALA A 201 -1.99 15.60 5.46
C ALA A 201 -3.32 16.22 4.99
N VAL A 202 -3.69 17.40 5.52
CA VAL A 202 -4.87 18.15 5.09
C VAL A 202 -4.71 18.64 3.66
N ASP A 203 -3.54 19.18 3.31
CA ASP A 203 -3.25 19.62 1.94
C ASP A 203 -3.34 18.46 0.94
N GLU A 204 -2.81 17.30 1.31
CA GLU A 204 -2.87 16.09 0.50
C GLU A 204 -4.30 15.58 0.35
N TYR A 205 -5.09 15.58 1.44
CA TYR A 205 -6.51 15.26 1.38
C TYR A 205 -7.29 16.21 0.46
N ASN A 206 -7.08 17.53 0.60
CA ASN A 206 -7.72 18.54 -0.23
C ASN A 206 -7.35 18.36 -1.71
N ARG A 207 -6.09 18.01 -2.00
CA ARG A 207 -5.62 17.68 -3.35
C ARG A 207 -6.35 16.47 -3.92
N LEU A 208 -6.50 15.40 -3.14
CA LEU A 208 -7.22 14.19 -3.55
C LEU A 208 -8.70 14.50 -3.81
N GLN A 209 -9.34 15.26 -2.92
CA GLN A 209 -10.74 15.65 -3.07
C GLN A 209 -10.98 16.45 -4.37
N ARG A 210 -10.10 17.41 -4.69
CA ARG A 210 -10.17 18.17 -5.94
C ARG A 210 -9.97 17.28 -7.17
N SER A 211 -9.04 16.32 -7.11
CA SER A 211 -8.77 15.41 -8.23
C SER A 211 -9.98 14.54 -8.61
N MET A 212 -10.85 14.25 -7.64
CA MET A 212 -12.10 13.49 -7.86
C MET A 212 -13.24 14.36 -8.39
N GLN A 213 -13.19 15.68 -8.20
CA GLN A 213 -14.22 16.62 -8.66
C GLN A 213 -14.01 17.09 -10.10
N VAL A 214 -12.82 16.90 -10.67
CA VAL A 214 -12.57 17.23 -12.08
C VAL A 214 -13.07 16.08 -12.95
N PRO A 215 -14.20 16.22 -13.67
CA PRO A 215 -14.62 15.20 -14.62
C PRO A 215 -13.54 15.06 -15.68
N ALA A 216 -13.15 13.81 -15.97
CA ALA A 216 -12.24 13.51 -17.07
C ALA A 216 -12.84 14.09 -18.35
N ARG A 217 -12.31 15.23 -18.81
CA ARG A 217 -12.64 15.80 -20.12
C ARG A 217 -12.18 14.77 -21.16
N ARG A 218 -13.15 14.06 -21.73
CA ARG A 218 -13.00 13.31 -22.98
C ARG A 218 -13.30 14.24 -24.14
#